data_AF-A0A0T0MME6-F1
#
_entry.id   AF-A0A0T0MME6-F1
#
_cell.length_a   1.000
_cell.length_b   1.000
_cell.length_c   1.000
_cell.angle_alpha   90.00
_cell.angle_beta   90.00
_cell.angle_gamma   90.00
#
_symmetry.space_group_name_H-M   'P 1'
#
loop_
_entity.id
_entity.type
_entity.pdbx_description
1 polymer ?
#
loop_
_entity_poly.entity_id
_entity_poly.type
_entity_poly.pdbx_seq_one_letter_code
_entity_poly.pdbx_strand_id
1 'polypeptide(L)'
;MTDLLPTLSVPASGAHSSTPAGHAIVPGVRPLTAAEVGHLDRARAHLRASGVDLTDPAAVGALLHATRTHWAAEPGAPVPHSMVMALGVGVGDLVVARVPDSRWALRTAGAAPTPAVVSLSGEDAALPLADVATRWRTGSTPTWVAEYVAAAAAHLAAPTGHGVPTPRVPTRTADDFRADEPATLSARATAAQPASATAVLPAVEATAAAATPPPPPAAPPALPAYRAPADLPHPPSAAAQDIALGVLEQALEVALAQGGAAAPFAVVDGRPAQSHQPHRFEGDPALALQEARAWVRSTGAARAAVAWFGQLPEQEGDAVFVEASDTGAPSLVIAHRYSAASRGEGRTRPALPVGDPLILGQGEPLL
;
A
#
# COMPACT_ATOMS: atom_id res chain seq x y z
N MET A 1 10.17 -37.34 -16.09
CA MET A 1 10.01 -36.28 -15.07
C MET A 1 11.16 -35.33 -15.28
N THR A 2 10.90 -34.20 -15.95
CA THR A 2 11.92 -33.18 -16.21
C THR A 2 11.94 -32.28 -14.98
N ASP A 3 12.99 -32.39 -14.16
CA ASP A 3 13.23 -31.49 -13.04
C ASP A 3 13.52 -30.09 -13.59
N LEU A 4 12.48 -29.26 -13.67
CA LEU A 4 12.62 -27.83 -13.82
C LEU A 4 13.16 -27.31 -12.49
N LEU A 5 14.48 -27.21 -12.36
CA LEU A 5 15.10 -26.47 -11.28
C LEU A 5 14.51 -25.05 -11.30
N PRO A 6 13.88 -24.59 -10.20
CA PRO A 6 13.37 -23.24 -10.14
C PRO A 6 14.54 -22.27 -10.36
N THR A 7 14.50 -21.49 -11.43
CA THR A 7 15.45 -20.42 -11.63
C THR A 7 15.35 -19.47 -10.44
N LEU A 8 16.43 -19.40 -9.67
CA LEU A 8 16.56 -18.39 -8.62
C LEU A 8 16.45 -17.03 -9.30
N SER A 9 15.35 -16.33 -9.03
CA SER A 9 15.19 -14.96 -9.47
C SER A 9 16.30 -14.15 -8.82
N VAL A 10 17.23 -13.66 -9.65
CA VAL A 10 18.18 -12.63 -9.23
C VAL A 10 17.35 -11.48 -8.64
N PRO A 11 17.74 -10.89 -7.49
CA PRO A 11 17.02 -9.75 -6.93
C PRO A 11 16.82 -8.70 -8.02
N ALA A 12 15.60 -8.19 -8.14
CA ALA A 12 15.21 -7.29 -9.23
C ALA A 12 16.05 -6.00 -9.20
N SER A 13 17.13 -6.00 -9.98
CA SER A 13 18.05 -4.87 -10.08
C SER A 13 17.51 -3.86 -11.10
N GLY A 14 17.23 -2.64 -10.64
CA GLY A 14 16.88 -1.53 -11.53
C GLY A 14 18.14 -0.82 -11.98
N ALA A 15 18.45 -0.84 -13.28
CA ALA A 15 19.60 -0.12 -13.81
C ALA A 15 19.40 1.41 -13.71
N HIS A 16 20.41 2.13 -13.21
CA HIS A 16 20.43 3.59 -13.10
C HIS A 16 21.54 4.21 -13.97
N SER A 17 21.24 5.35 -14.60
CA SER A 17 22.16 6.12 -15.44
C SER A 17 23.07 7.01 -14.59
N SER A 18 24.39 6.88 -14.75
CA SER A 18 25.41 7.52 -13.90
C SER A 18 25.52 9.04 -14.13
N THR A 19 25.59 9.84 -13.05
CA THR A 19 25.90 11.29 -13.06
C THR A 19 27.02 11.56 -12.03
N PRO A 20 27.96 12.52 -12.24
CA PRO A 20 29.20 12.59 -11.46
C PRO A 20 29.04 13.13 -10.02
N ALA A 21 30.04 12.81 -9.21
CA ALA A 21 30.06 12.81 -7.75
C ALA A 21 29.88 14.17 -7.05
N GLY A 22 28.83 14.24 -6.23
CA GLY A 22 28.68 15.20 -5.14
C GLY A 22 27.43 14.89 -4.34
N HIS A 23 27.51 14.04 -3.30
CA HIS A 23 26.40 13.59 -2.43
C HIS A 23 25.04 13.54 -3.15
N ALA A 24 25.06 13.03 -4.39
CA ALA A 24 23.91 13.12 -5.25
C ALA A 24 22.93 12.09 -4.72
N ILE A 25 21.80 12.58 -4.21
CA ILE A 25 20.65 11.76 -3.87
C ILE A 25 20.37 10.94 -5.12
N VAL A 26 20.62 9.62 -5.07
CA VAL A 26 20.32 8.73 -6.19
C VAL A 26 18.86 8.96 -6.55
N PRO A 27 18.54 9.43 -7.77
CA PRO A 27 17.18 9.78 -8.12
C PRO A 27 16.25 8.60 -7.89
N GLY A 28 15.24 8.79 -7.03
CA GLY A 28 14.28 7.74 -6.72
C GLY A 28 14.59 6.89 -5.49
N VAL A 29 15.56 7.25 -4.66
CA VAL A 29 15.78 6.65 -3.34
C VAL A 29 15.87 7.75 -2.28
N ARG A 30 15.13 7.60 -1.17
CA ARG A 30 15.23 8.51 -0.02
C ARG A 30 15.32 7.75 1.30
N PRO A 31 15.87 8.35 2.36
CA PRO A 31 15.74 7.81 3.71
C PRO A 31 14.27 7.59 4.09
N LEU A 32 14.04 6.61 4.96
CA LEU A 32 12.73 6.43 5.58
C LEU A 32 12.44 7.60 6.53
N THR A 33 11.19 8.05 6.53
CA THR A 33 10.64 8.96 7.54
C THR A 33 10.45 8.23 8.87
N ALA A 34 10.29 8.97 9.96
CA ALA A 34 10.04 8.38 11.28
C ALA A 34 8.77 7.49 11.31
N ALA A 35 7.71 7.90 10.60
CA ALA A 35 6.48 7.12 10.51
C ALA A 35 6.68 5.78 9.77
N GLU A 36 7.46 5.80 8.68
CA GLU A 36 7.80 4.59 7.91
C GLU A 36 8.72 3.66 8.72
N VAL A 37 9.68 4.20 9.47
CA VAL A 37 10.48 3.41 10.42
C VAL A 37 9.57 2.76 11.47
N GLY A 38 8.66 3.52 12.07
CA GLY A 38 7.69 2.98 13.03
C GLY A 38 6.79 1.89 12.44
N HIS A 39 6.48 1.96 11.14
CA HIS A 39 5.76 0.89 10.44
C HIS A 39 6.60 -0.38 10.32
N LEU A 40 7.88 -0.27 9.94
CA LEU A 40 8.80 -1.42 9.94
C LEU A 40 8.96 -2.00 11.34
N ASP A 41 8.98 -1.18 12.39
CA ASP A 41 9.11 -1.65 13.78
C ASP A 41 7.88 -2.45 14.25
N ARG A 42 6.67 -2.06 13.85
CA ARG A 42 5.46 -2.86 14.10
C ARG A 42 5.52 -4.21 13.39
N ALA A 43 5.98 -4.23 12.13
CA ALA A 43 6.22 -5.47 11.39
C ALA A 43 7.25 -6.38 12.10
N ARG A 44 8.35 -5.82 12.61
CA ARG A 44 9.34 -6.56 13.42
C ARG A 44 8.72 -7.10 14.71
N ALA A 45 7.92 -6.31 15.41
CA ALA A 45 7.25 -6.73 16.64
C ALA A 45 6.32 -7.93 16.39
N HIS A 46 5.57 -7.88 15.27
CA HIS A 46 4.73 -8.98 14.84
C HIS A 46 5.52 -10.27 14.59
N LEU A 47 6.66 -10.20 13.88
CA LEU A 47 7.52 -11.38 13.68
C LEU A 47 8.08 -11.92 14.99
N ARG A 48 8.53 -11.07 15.93
CA ARG A 48 9.08 -11.53 17.21
C ARG A 48 8.06 -12.31 18.04
N ALA A 49 6.77 -11.99 17.91
CA ALA A 49 5.70 -12.72 18.58
C ALA A 49 5.58 -14.20 18.13
N SER A 50 6.17 -14.57 16.98
CA SER A 50 6.24 -15.97 16.54
C SER A 50 7.20 -16.84 17.37
N GLY A 51 8.12 -16.24 18.14
CA GLY A 51 9.16 -16.94 18.88
C GLY A 51 10.30 -17.52 18.03
N VAL A 52 10.29 -17.27 16.72
CA VAL A 52 11.34 -17.71 15.79
C VAL A 52 12.60 -16.85 15.97
N ASP A 53 13.78 -17.47 15.85
CA ASP A 53 15.04 -16.73 15.76
C ASP A 53 15.12 -15.97 14.44
N LEU A 54 14.87 -14.66 14.50
CA LEU A 54 14.87 -13.79 13.32
C LEU A 54 16.28 -13.44 12.82
N THR A 55 17.33 -13.90 13.49
CA THR A 55 18.72 -13.73 13.05
C THR A 55 19.23 -14.88 12.20
N ASP A 56 18.49 -15.99 12.15
CA ASP A 56 18.80 -17.16 11.32
C ASP A 56 17.94 -17.18 10.04
N PRO A 57 18.55 -17.04 8.84
CA PRO A 57 17.84 -17.14 7.57
C PRO A 57 17.09 -18.46 7.39
N ALA A 58 17.59 -19.57 7.95
CA ALA A 58 16.92 -20.86 7.84
C ALA A 58 15.63 -20.90 8.68
N ALA A 59 15.67 -20.37 9.90
CA ALA A 59 14.50 -20.27 10.77
C ALA A 59 13.40 -19.36 10.15
N VAL A 60 13.77 -18.20 9.58
CA VAL A 60 12.84 -17.33 8.87
C VAL A 60 12.28 -18.00 7.61
N GLY A 61 13.11 -18.74 6.86
CA GLY A 61 12.67 -19.52 5.70
C GLY A 61 11.68 -20.63 6.04
N ALA A 62 11.91 -21.34 7.16
CA ALA A 62 10.99 -22.34 7.68
C ALA A 62 9.64 -21.71 8.09
N LEU A 63 9.67 -20.56 8.77
CA LEU A 63 8.45 -19.82 9.14
C LEU A 63 7.65 -19.41 7.89
N LEU A 64 8.28 -18.74 6.92
CA LEU A 64 7.65 -18.34 5.66
C LEU A 64 6.99 -19.54 4.97
N HIS A 65 7.72 -20.66 4.84
CA HIS A 65 7.21 -21.86 4.20
C HIS A 65 6.03 -22.46 4.95
N ALA A 66 6.10 -22.57 6.28
CA ALA A 66 5.03 -23.12 7.11
C ALA A 66 3.76 -22.27 7.04
N THR A 67 3.87 -20.95 7.25
CA THR A 67 2.70 -20.04 7.22
C THR A 67 2.05 -20.00 5.85
N ARG A 68 2.85 -19.98 4.77
CA ARG A 68 2.33 -20.04 3.41
C ARG A 68 1.66 -21.38 3.10
N THR A 69 2.22 -22.49 3.57
CA THR A 69 1.65 -23.82 3.37
C THR A 69 0.31 -23.95 4.05
N HIS A 70 0.19 -23.43 5.28
CA HIS A 70 -1.07 -23.35 6.00
C HIS A 70 -2.11 -22.51 5.25
N TRP A 71 -1.74 -21.29 4.82
CA TRP A 71 -2.63 -20.44 4.00
C TRP A 71 -3.08 -21.12 2.71
N ALA A 72 -2.16 -21.78 1.99
CA ALA A 72 -2.47 -22.46 0.73
C ALA A 72 -3.37 -23.69 0.92
N ALA A 73 -3.45 -24.25 2.13
CA ALA A 73 -4.34 -25.36 2.46
C ALA A 73 -5.81 -24.92 2.66
N GLU A 74 -6.08 -23.61 2.68
CA GLU A 74 -7.41 -23.02 2.85
C GLU A 74 -7.85 -22.31 1.55
N PRO A 75 -8.55 -23.01 0.63
CA PRO A 75 -8.96 -22.42 -0.63
C PRO A 75 -9.85 -21.19 -0.42
N GLY A 76 -9.49 -20.08 -1.08
CA GLY A 76 -10.23 -18.82 -1.00
C GLY A 76 -9.88 -17.94 0.19
N ALA A 77 -8.97 -18.36 1.08
CA ALA A 77 -8.47 -17.50 2.14
C ALA A 77 -7.78 -16.25 1.54
N PRO A 78 -8.11 -15.03 2.02
CA PRO A 78 -7.44 -13.82 1.57
C PRO A 78 -5.95 -13.86 1.92
N VAL A 79 -5.13 -13.13 1.17
CA VAL A 79 -3.70 -13.03 1.45
C VAL A 79 -3.50 -12.24 2.75
N PRO A 80 -2.79 -12.76 3.76
CA PRO A 80 -2.57 -12.05 5.01
C PRO A 80 -1.47 -10.99 4.83
N HIS A 81 -1.84 -9.82 4.30
CA HIS A 81 -0.90 -8.76 3.90
C HIS A 81 0.06 -8.34 5.02
N SER A 82 -0.43 -8.19 6.25
CA SER A 82 0.38 -7.84 7.43
C SER A 82 1.47 -8.87 7.71
N MET A 83 1.16 -10.16 7.62
CA MET A 83 2.12 -11.25 7.79
C MET A 83 3.15 -11.29 6.65
N VAL A 84 2.71 -11.15 5.39
CA VAL A 84 3.59 -11.14 4.21
C VAL A 84 4.57 -9.97 4.29
N MET A 85 4.08 -8.79 4.67
CA MET A 85 4.91 -7.61 4.90
C MET A 85 5.89 -7.85 6.04
N ALA A 86 5.44 -8.39 7.18
CA ALA A 86 6.29 -8.68 8.33
C ALA A 86 7.45 -9.62 7.94
N LEU A 87 7.16 -10.70 7.23
CA LEU A 87 8.17 -11.62 6.68
C LEU A 87 9.14 -10.91 5.72
N GLY A 88 8.64 -10.04 4.85
CA GLY A 88 9.46 -9.17 3.99
C GLY A 88 10.44 -8.29 4.79
N VAL A 89 9.99 -7.68 5.88
CA VAL A 89 10.84 -6.87 6.77
C VAL A 89 11.90 -7.74 7.44
N GLY A 90 11.54 -8.93 7.97
CA GLY A 90 12.50 -9.86 8.55
C GLY A 90 13.58 -10.30 7.56
N VAL A 91 13.20 -10.62 6.32
CA VAL A 91 14.16 -10.95 5.25
C VAL A 91 15.08 -9.77 4.94
N GLY A 92 14.56 -8.55 4.89
CA GLY A 92 15.39 -7.37 4.68
C GLY A 92 16.34 -7.06 5.83
N ASP A 93 15.92 -7.27 7.08
CA ASP A 93 16.79 -7.14 8.25
C ASP A 93 17.96 -8.14 8.22
N LEU A 94 17.73 -9.37 7.73
CA LEU A 94 18.80 -10.35 7.50
C LEU A 94 19.81 -9.87 6.43
N VAL A 95 19.33 -9.20 5.37
CA VAL A 95 20.22 -8.60 4.35
C VAL A 95 21.03 -7.46 4.97
N VAL A 96 20.39 -6.56 5.74
CA VAL A 96 21.06 -5.46 6.43
C VAL A 96 22.14 -5.96 7.38
N ALA A 97 21.84 -7.01 8.16
CA ALA A 97 22.80 -7.63 9.07
C ALA A 97 24.00 -8.26 8.35
N ARG A 98 23.83 -8.69 7.09
CA ARG A 98 24.87 -9.39 6.32
C ARG A 98 25.80 -8.45 5.55
N VAL A 99 25.32 -7.26 5.17
CA VAL A 99 26.06 -6.29 4.34
C VAL A 99 26.34 -5.02 5.16
N PRO A 100 27.61 -4.80 5.56
CA PRO A 100 28.00 -3.55 6.23
C PRO A 100 27.56 -2.33 5.42
N ASP A 101 27.15 -1.27 6.13
CA ASP A 101 26.75 0.02 5.57
C ASP A 101 25.50 0.01 4.67
N SER A 102 24.88 -1.15 4.45
CA SER A 102 23.55 -1.22 3.86
C SER A 102 22.49 -0.69 4.83
N ARG A 103 21.39 -0.17 4.29
CA ARG A 103 20.33 0.43 5.09
C ARG A 103 18.97 0.30 4.43
N TRP A 104 17.93 0.36 5.26
CA TRP A 104 16.57 0.56 4.77
C TRP A 104 16.40 1.96 4.19
N ALA A 105 15.74 2.04 3.03
CA ALA A 105 15.37 3.27 2.36
C ALA A 105 14.02 3.10 1.65
N LEU A 106 13.40 4.20 1.22
CA LEU A 106 12.24 4.16 0.35
C LEU A 106 12.67 4.38 -1.10
N ARG A 107 12.37 3.41 -1.95
CA ARG A 107 12.50 3.57 -3.40
C ARG A 107 11.23 4.22 -3.95
N THR A 108 11.35 5.44 -4.44
CA THR A 108 10.28 6.24 -5.05
C THR A 108 10.27 6.18 -6.57
N ALA A 109 11.33 5.63 -7.20
CA ALA A 109 11.31 5.28 -8.62
C ALA A 109 10.47 4.02 -8.85
N GLY A 110 9.17 4.18 -9.05
CA GLY A 110 8.22 3.11 -9.33
C GLY A 110 6.78 3.60 -9.35
N ALA A 111 5.84 2.72 -9.70
CA ALA A 111 4.40 3.03 -9.67
C ALA A 111 3.91 3.27 -8.23
N ALA A 112 4.56 2.65 -7.24
CA ALA A 112 4.28 2.86 -5.82
C ALA A 112 5.60 2.91 -5.04
N PRO A 113 5.76 3.84 -4.08
CA PRO A 113 6.91 3.86 -3.19
C PRO A 113 7.04 2.56 -2.42
N THR A 114 8.22 1.95 -2.43
CA THR A 114 8.44 0.60 -1.84
C THR A 114 9.66 0.62 -0.94
N PRO A 115 9.57 0.12 0.30
CA PRO A 115 10.75 -0.08 1.16
C PRO A 115 11.75 -1.04 0.51
N ALA A 116 13.02 -0.65 0.52
CA ALA A 116 14.13 -1.38 -0.07
C ALA A 116 15.33 -1.40 0.88
N VAL A 117 16.18 -2.40 0.75
CA VAL A 117 17.51 -2.41 1.37
C VAL A 117 18.50 -1.97 0.31
N VAL A 118 19.19 -0.86 0.55
CA VAL A 118 20.10 -0.25 -0.42
C VAL A 118 21.55 -0.33 0.04
N SER A 119 22.47 -0.37 -0.93
CA SER A 119 23.91 -0.28 -0.68
C SER A 119 24.28 1.09 -0.09
N LEU A 120 25.52 1.25 0.38
CA LEU A 120 26.00 2.52 0.92
C LEU A 120 25.82 3.68 -0.07
N SER A 121 26.17 3.46 -1.35
CA SER A 121 26.00 4.43 -2.43
C SER A 121 24.53 4.71 -2.76
N GLY A 122 23.63 3.78 -2.46
CA GLY A 122 22.21 3.85 -2.81
C GLY A 122 21.92 3.49 -4.27
N GLU A 123 22.92 3.04 -5.03
CA GLU A 123 22.78 2.67 -6.45
C GLU A 123 22.18 1.27 -6.64
N ASP A 124 22.47 0.37 -5.70
CA ASP A 124 21.95 -1.00 -5.71
C ASP A 124 20.86 -1.15 -4.64
N ALA A 125 19.83 -1.92 -4.97
CA ALA A 125 18.69 -2.14 -4.09
C ALA A 125 18.20 -3.60 -4.16
N ALA A 126 17.99 -4.19 -2.99
CA ALA A 126 17.18 -5.39 -2.82
C ALA A 126 15.75 -4.98 -2.43
N LEU A 127 14.75 -5.75 -2.89
CA LEU A 127 13.33 -5.48 -2.64
C LEU A 127 12.65 -6.63 -1.85
N PRO A 128 13.06 -6.89 -0.59
CA PRO A 128 12.57 -8.04 0.19
C PRO A 128 11.05 -8.16 0.26
N LEU A 129 10.33 -7.04 0.43
CA LEU A 129 8.86 -7.04 0.53
C LEU A 129 8.20 -7.52 -0.77
N ALA A 130 8.67 -7.02 -1.92
CA ALA A 130 8.14 -7.39 -3.23
C ALA A 130 8.46 -8.85 -3.57
N ASP A 131 9.68 -9.29 -3.24
CA ASP A 131 10.15 -10.65 -3.51
C ASP A 131 9.42 -11.68 -2.63
N VAL A 132 9.24 -11.40 -1.33
CA VAL A 132 8.42 -12.23 -0.43
C VAL A 132 6.97 -12.28 -0.89
N ALA A 133 6.35 -11.17 -1.26
CA ALA A 133 4.98 -11.16 -1.77
C ALA A 133 4.81 -11.96 -3.08
N THR A 134 5.84 -11.95 -3.93
CA THR A 134 5.87 -12.78 -5.16
C THR A 134 6.01 -14.26 -4.81
N ARG A 135 6.89 -14.61 -3.87
CA ARG A 135 7.09 -16.00 -3.42
C ARG A 135 5.90 -16.55 -2.66
N TRP A 136 5.22 -15.73 -1.87
CA TRP A 136 3.97 -16.09 -1.21
C TRP A 136 2.96 -16.65 -2.21
N ARG A 137 2.78 -15.96 -3.34
CA ARG A 137 1.84 -16.36 -4.41
C ARG A 137 2.33 -17.55 -5.23
N THR A 138 3.61 -17.59 -5.58
CA THR A 138 4.13 -18.53 -6.59
C THR A 138 4.70 -19.82 -6.02
N GLY A 139 5.31 -19.78 -4.84
CA GLY A 139 6.07 -20.92 -4.31
C GLY A 139 7.21 -20.45 -3.43
N SER A 140 7.39 -21.03 -2.23
CA SER A 140 8.59 -20.84 -1.42
C SER A 140 9.02 -22.20 -0.88
N THR A 141 10.29 -22.53 -1.07
CA THR A 141 10.95 -23.62 -0.35
C THR A 141 11.42 -23.12 1.02
N PRO A 142 11.72 -24.01 1.98
CA PRO A 142 12.33 -23.61 3.25
C PRO A 142 13.71 -22.96 3.10
N THR A 143 14.47 -23.29 2.04
CA THR A 143 15.82 -22.78 1.79
C THR A 143 15.86 -21.42 1.08
N TRP A 144 14.73 -21.00 0.50
CA TRP A 144 14.66 -19.82 -0.35
C TRP A 144 15.18 -18.55 0.34
N VAL A 145 14.86 -18.33 1.63
CA VAL A 145 15.30 -17.13 2.36
C VAL A 145 16.82 -17.09 2.48
N ALA A 146 17.48 -18.20 2.81
CA ALA A 146 18.93 -18.25 2.91
C ALA A 146 19.61 -17.98 1.56
N GLU A 147 19.08 -18.57 0.49
CA GLU A 147 19.56 -18.36 -0.89
C GLU A 147 19.36 -16.91 -1.33
N TYR A 148 18.20 -16.33 -1.03
CA TYR A 148 17.87 -14.93 -1.32
C TYR A 148 18.81 -13.97 -0.58
N VAL A 149 18.98 -14.14 0.73
CA VAL A 149 19.85 -13.26 1.54
C VAL A 149 21.29 -13.33 1.05
N ALA A 150 21.79 -14.51 0.67
CA ALA A 150 23.13 -14.65 0.10
C ALA A 150 23.26 -13.92 -1.25
N ALA A 151 22.28 -14.08 -2.15
CA ALA A 151 22.28 -13.42 -3.45
C ALA A 151 22.15 -11.89 -3.34
N ALA A 152 21.24 -11.41 -2.48
CA ALA A 152 21.06 -9.98 -2.20
C ALA A 152 22.32 -9.38 -1.58
N ALA A 153 22.95 -10.08 -0.62
CA ALA A 153 24.18 -9.61 -0.01
C ALA A 153 25.34 -9.50 -1.02
N ALA A 154 25.48 -10.50 -1.91
CA ALA A 154 26.47 -10.45 -2.98
C ALA A 154 26.20 -9.29 -3.96
N HIS A 155 24.93 -9.03 -4.28
CA HIS A 155 24.54 -7.92 -5.15
C HIS A 155 24.90 -6.55 -4.52
N LEU A 156 24.54 -6.34 -3.25
CA LEU A 156 24.77 -5.06 -2.55
C LEU A 156 26.23 -4.81 -2.18
N ALA A 157 27.04 -5.87 -2.05
CA ALA A 157 28.47 -5.78 -1.76
C ALA A 157 29.35 -5.65 -3.01
N ALA A 158 28.79 -5.85 -4.22
CA ALA A 158 29.55 -5.70 -5.44
C ALA A 158 30.04 -4.25 -5.58
N PRO A 159 31.35 -4.02 -5.75
CA PRO A 159 31.84 -2.66 -5.94
C PRO A 159 31.22 -2.09 -7.22
N THR A 160 30.64 -0.89 -7.13
CA THR A 160 30.00 -0.14 -8.23
C THR A 160 30.98 0.29 -9.34
N GLY A 161 32.19 -0.30 -9.34
CA GLY A 161 33.30 -0.03 -10.25
C GLY A 161 33.45 -1.01 -11.41
N HIS A 162 32.48 -1.88 -11.69
CA HIS A 162 32.44 -2.50 -13.02
C HIS A 162 32.00 -1.43 -14.02
N GLY A 163 32.95 -0.57 -14.38
CA GLY A 163 32.88 0.24 -15.58
C GLY A 163 32.34 -0.64 -16.69
N VAL A 164 31.24 -0.20 -17.29
CA VAL A 164 30.54 -0.87 -18.39
C VAL A 164 31.61 -1.58 -19.23
N PRO A 165 31.64 -2.93 -19.28
CA PRO A 165 32.59 -3.61 -20.15
C PRO A 165 32.38 -3.01 -21.52
N THR A 166 33.39 -2.26 -22.00
CA THR A 166 33.34 -1.62 -23.30
C THR A 166 32.94 -2.73 -24.26
N PRO A 167 31.80 -2.61 -24.98
CA PRO A 167 31.33 -3.69 -25.83
C PRO A 167 32.50 -4.09 -26.72
N ARG A 168 33.04 -5.31 -26.53
CA ARG A 168 33.93 -5.88 -27.53
C ARG A 168 33.07 -6.01 -28.77
N VAL A 169 33.25 -5.08 -29.70
CA VAL A 169 32.71 -5.18 -31.05
C VAL A 169 33.10 -6.56 -31.54
N PRO A 170 32.15 -7.47 -31.74
CA PRO A 170 32.47 -8.75 -32.37
C PRO A 170 33.07 -8.41 -33.73
N THR A 171 34.31 -8.84 -33.96
CA THR A 171 34.85 -8.87 -35.32
C THR A 171 33.90 -9.75 -36.12
N ARG A 172 33.04 -9.12 -36.92
CA ARG A 172 32.07 -9.79 -37.79
C ARG A 172 32.88 -10.51 -38.85
N THR A 173 33.09 -11.82 -38.68
CA THR A 173 33.53 -12.69 -39.77
C THR A 173 32.43 -12.64 -40.81
N ALA A 174 32.74 -12.05 -41.96
CA ALA A 174 31.87 -12.03 -43.12
C ALA A 174 31.84 -13.43 -43.72
N ASP A 175 30.81 -14.21 -43.37
CA ASP A 175 30.24 -15.23 -44.25
C ASP A 175 28.93 -15.70 -43.61
N ASP A 176 27.82 -15.26 -44.21
CA ASP A 176 26.77 -16.11 -44.80
C ASP A 176 25.50 -15.26 -44.92
N PHE A 177 25.41 -14.48 -46.00
CA PHE A 177 24.20 -13.78 -46.40
C PHE A 177 23.47 -14.68 -47.38
N ARG A 178 22.44 -15.42 -46.91
CA ARG A 178 21.47 -16.03 -47.80
C ARG A 178 20.17 -15.26 -47.74
N ALA A 179 19.86 -14.65 -48.88
CA ALA A 179 18.65 -13.93 -49.17
C ALA A 179 17.42 -14.85 -49.10
N ASP A 180 16.36 -14.37 -48.45
CA ASP A 180 15.03 -14.48 -49.03
C ASP A 180 14.15 -13.30 -48.58
N GLU A 181 13.39 -12.82 -49.56
CA GLU A 181 12.69 -11.52 -49.67
C GLU A 181 11.21 -11.64 -49.19
N PRO A 182 10.31 -10.64 -49.32
CA PRO A 182 9.55 -10.08 -48.21
C PRO A 182 8.03 -10.32 -48.30
N ALA A 183 7.32 -10.18 -47.19
CA ALA A 183 5.85 -10.12 -47.17
C ALA A 183 5.36 -8.81 -46.54
N THR A 184 5.03 -7.87 -47.44
CA THR A 184 3.85 -6.98 -47.44
C THR A 184 3.42 -6.28 -46.13
N LEU A 185 3.77 -4.99 -46.08
CA LEU A 185 3.12 -3.94 -45.29
C LEU A 185 1.63 -3.82 -45.61
N SER A 186 0.76 -3.94 -44.60
CA SER A 186 -0.62 -3.46 -44.65
C SER A 186 -0.76 -2.17 -43.87
N ALA A 187 -0.94 -1.07 -44.61
CA ALA A 187 -1.37 0.22 -44.09
C ALA A 187 -2.88 0.20 -43.80
N ARG A 188 -3.29 0.72 -42.63
CA ARG A 188 -4.68 1.12 -42.35
C ARG A 188 -4.65 2.27 -41.36
N ALA A 189 -4.78 3.49 -41.86
CA ALA A 189 -6.03 4.27 -41.97
C ALA A 189 -6.16 5.28 -40.83
N THR A 190 -5.61 6.46 -41.11
CA THR A 190 -5.83 7.72 -40.42
C THR A 190 -7.32 8.09 -40.50
N ALA A 191 -8.02 8.13 -39.37
CA ALA A 191 -9.37 8.65 -39.28
C ALA A 191 -9.34 10.12 -38.83
N ALA A 192 -10.02 10.95 -39.61
CA ALA A 192 -10.06 12.40 -39.54
C ALA A 192 -10.79 12.92 -38.29
N GLN A 193 -10.24 14.00 -37.74
CA GLN A 193 -10.77 14.77 -36.62
C GLN A 193 -11.65 15.91 -37.19
N PRO A 194 -12.97 15.97 -36.91
CA PRO A 194 -13.78 17.10 -37.33
C PRO A 194 -13.55 18.31 -36.42
N ALA A 195 -13.25 19.44 -37.04
CA ALA A 195 -13.17 20.76 -36.42
C ALA A 195 -14.58 21.22 -35.99
N SER A 196 -14.75 21.54 -34.71
CA SER A 196 -15.97 22.20 -34.21
C SER A 196 -15.90 23.70 -34.49
N ALA A 197 -16.96 24.18 -35.13
CA ALA A 197 -17.19 25.54 -35.58
C ALA A 197 -17.36 26.53 -34.42
N THR A 198 -16.68 27.67 -34.56
CA THR A 198 -16.85 28.87 -33.75
C THR A 198 -18.23 29.49 -34.01
N ALA A 199 -19.14 29.41 -33.04
CA ALA A 199 -20.40 30.14 -33.08
C ALA A 199 -20.19 31.58 -32.55
N VAL A 200 -20.38 32.56 -33.44
CA VAL A 200 -20.39 33.99 -33.13
C VAL A 200 -21.73 34.34 -32.48
N LEU A 201 -21.70 34.87 -31.26
CA LEU A 201 -22.86 35.46 -30.58
C LEU A 201 -22.92 36.98 -30.85
N PRO A 202 -24.13 37.58 -30.93
CA PRO A 202 -24.31 39.00 -31.19
C PRO A 202 -23.97 39.86 -29.96
N ALA A 203 -23.33 41.00 -30.22
CA ALA A 203 -23.05 42.03 -29.25
C ALA A 203 -24.36 42.69 -28.78
N VAL A 204 -24.64 42.61 -27.49
CA VAL A 204 -25.67 43.41 -26.82
C VAL A 204 -24.95 44.53 -26.07
N GLU A 205 -25.14 45.76 -26.53
CA GLU A 205 -24.71 46.98 -25.82
C GLU A 205 -25.46 47.07 -24.49
N ALA A 206 -24.74 46.82 -23.40
CA ALA A 206 -25.24 47.04 -22.05
C ALA A 206 -24.79 48.42 -21.56
N THR A 207 -25.78 49.28 -21.36
CA THR A 207 -25.69 50.60 -20.76
C THR A 207 -25.06 50.51 -19.37
N ALA A 208 -23.96 51.25 -19.17
CA ALA A 208 -23.22 51.30 -17.92
C ALA A 208 -24.04 52.02 -16.82
N ALA A 209 -24.72 51.24 -15.98
CA ALA A 209 -25.17 51.68 -14.66
C ALA A 209 -24.05 51.38 -13.66
N ALA A 210 -23.65 52.39 -12.88
CA ALA A 210 -22.62 52.30 -11.87
C ALA A 210 -22.99 51.26 -10.79
N ALA A 211 -22.48 50.04 -10.96
CA ALA A 211 -22.61 48.96 -10.00
C ALA A 211 -21.52 49.05 -8.95
N THR A 212 -21.94 49.07 -7.68
CA THR A 212 -21.11 48.82 -6.50
C THR A 212 -20.22 47.59 -6.74
N PRO A 213 -18.91 47.64 -6.41
CA PRO A 213 -18.01 46.51 -6.61
C PRO A 213 -18.57 45.25 -5.93
N PRO A 214 -18.66 44.10 -6.64
CA PRO A 214 -19.11 42.86 -6.04
C PRO A 214 -18.19 42.49 -4.88
N PRO A 215 -18.74 41.96 -3.77
CA PRO A 215 -17.91 41.47 -2.67
C PRO A 215 -16.90 40.44 -3.22
N PRO A 216 -15.66 40.44 -2.72
CA PRO A 216 -14.66 39.48 -3.16
C PRO A 216 -15.24 38.06 -3.01
N PRO A 217 -15.05 37.16 -4.01
CA PRO A 217 -15.53 35.79 -3.92
C PRO A 217 -15.02 35.20 -2.61
N ALA A 218 -15.94 34.66 -1.81
CA ALA A 218 -15.60 34.01 -0.56
C ALA A 218 -14.50 32.98 -0.84
N ALA A 219 -13.40 33.07 -0.07
CA ALA A 219 -12.31 32.13 -0.22
C ALA A 219 -12.89 30.70 -0.11
N PRO A 220 -12.57 29.79 -1.05
CA PRO A 220 -13.05 28.42 -0.97
C PRO A 220 -12.69 27.85 0.40
N PRO A 221 -13.61 27.12 1.05
CA PRO A 221 -13.33 26.51 2.35
C PRO A 221 -12.04 25.70 2.26
N ALA A 222 -11.15 25.90 3.22
CA ALA A 222 -9.88 25.20 3.28
C ALA A 222 -10.17 23.69 3.39
N LEU A 223 -9.59 22.90 2.49
CA LEU A 223 -9.70 21.44 2.54
C LEU A 223 -9.27 20.96 3.93
N PRO A 224 -9.94 19.93 4.50
CA PRO A 224 -9.55 19.38 5.79
C PRO A 224 -8.08 18.94 5.73
N ALA A 225 -7.24 19.62 6.51
CA ALA A 225 -5.83 19.28 6.59
C ALA A 225 -5.67 17.88 7.18
N TYR A 226 -4.79 17.07 6.59
CA TYR A 226 -4.39 15.79 7.16
C TYR A 226 -3.90 16.01 8.60
N ARG A 227 -4.55 15.36 9.57
CA ARG A 227 -4.14 15.36 10.97
C ARG A 227 -3.45 14.04 11.28
N ALA A 228 -2.33 14.08 11.99
CA ALA A 228 -1.76 12.90 12.62
C ALA A 228 -2.49 12.60 13.94
N PRO A 229 -2.48 11.36 14.45
CA PRO A 229 -3.08 11.03 15.74
C PRO A 229 -2.52 11.86 16.90
N ALA A 230 -1.26 12.26 16.81
CA ALA A 230 -0.57 13.11 17.78
C ALA A 230 -1.04 14.57 17.79
N ASP A 231 -1.74 15.02 16.73
CA ASP A 231 -2.26 16.38 16.62
C ASP A 231 -3.65 16.52 17.29
N LEU A 232 -4.22 15.42 17.80
CA LEU A 232 -5.49 15.43 18.50
C LEU A 232 -5.33 15.95 19.93
N PRO A 233 -6.34 16.66 20.49
CA PRO A 233 -6.29 17.16 21.86
C PRO A 233 -5.94 16.09 22.91
N HIS A 234 -6.43 14.87 22.72
CA HIS A 234 -6.11 13.71 23.56
C HIS A 234 -5.62 12.56 22.68
N PRO A 235 -4.30 12.45 22.41
CA PRO A 235 -3.79 11.42 21.50
C PRO A 235 -4.27 10.01 21.90
N PRO A 236 -4.88 9.24 20.98
CA PRO A 236 -5.36 7.89 21.29
C PRO A 236 -4.18 6.97 21.62
N SER A 237 -4.40 5.97 22.48
CA SER A 237 -3.37 4.98 22.77
C SER A 237 -2.97 4.22 21.50
N ALA A 238 -1.74 3.67 21.47
CA ALA A 238 -1.29 2.86 20.34
C ALA A 238 -2.23 1.68 20.07
N ALA A 239 -2.75 1.05 21.12
CA ALA A 239 -3.68 -0.07 21.00
C ALA A 239 -5.07 0.35 20.45
N ALA A 240 -5.55 1.55 20.80
CA ALA A 240 -6.76 2.11 20.19
C ALA A 240 -6.55 2.49 18.72
N GLN A 241 -5.36 2.96 18.34
CA GLN A 241 -4.99 3.19 16.94
C GLN A 241 -4.93 1.88 16.15
N ASP A 242 -4.33 0.83 16.71
CA ASP A 242 -4.19 -0.47 16.07
C ASP A 242 -5.55 -1.12 15.81
N ILE A 243 -6.47 -1.12 16.79
CA ILE A 243 -7.85 -1.64 16.57
C ILE A 243 -8.61 -0.80 15.55
N ALA A 244 -8.46 0.53 15.56
CA ALA A 244 -9.11 1.40 14.59
C ALA A 244 -8.66 1.07 13.16
N LEU A 245 -7.35 0.92 12.94
CA LEU A 245 -6.79 0.60 11.63
C LEU A 245 -7.19 -0.80 11.16
N GLY A 246 -7.16 -1.81 12.04
CA GLY A 246 -7.60 -3.16 11.68
C GLY A 246 -9.08 -3.22 11.32
N VAL A 247 -9.95 -2.52 12.06
CA VAL A 247 -11.38 -2.43 11.76
C VAL A 247 -11.65 -1.63 10.50
N LEU A 248 -10.86 -0.59 10.21
CA LEU A 248 -10.96 0.18 8.97
C LEU A 248 -10.62 -0.68 7.75
N GLU A 249 -9.54 -1.45 7.81
CA GLU A 249 -9.15 -2.39 6.73
C GLU A 249 -10.28 -3.41 6.48
N GLN A 250 -10.80 -4.03 7.54
CA GLN A 250 -11.90 -4.99 7.45
C GLN A 250 -13.18 -4.36 6.87
N ALA A 251 -13.53 -3.16 7.31
CA ALA A 251 -14.72 -2.46 6.84
C ALA A 251 -14.59 -2.04 5.37
N LEU A 252 -13.39 -1.64 4.95
CA LEU A 252 -13.07 -1.37 3.55
C LEU A 252 -13.19 -2.63 2.68
N GLU A 253 -12.65 -3.77 3.11
CA GLU A 253 -12.80 -5.05 2.40
C GLU A 253 -14.29 -5.41 2.21
N VAL A 254 -15.11 -5.21 3.24
CA VAL A 254 -16.56 -5.43 3.18
C VAL A 254 -17.22 -4.48 2.16
N ALA A 255 -16.90 -3.18 2.18
CA ALA A 255 -17.43 -2.21 1.23
C ALA A 255 -17.09 -2.57 -0.23
N LEU A 256 -15.84 -2.96 -0.47
CA LEU A 256 -15.35 -3.32 -1.80
C LEU A 256 -15.98 -4.62 -2.32
N ALA A 257 -16.15 -5.62 -1.43
CA ALA A 257 -16.76 -6.90 -1.78
C ALA A 257 -18.26 -6.79 -2.07
N GLN A 258 -18.98 -5.93 -1.34
CA GLN A 258 -20.43 -5.75 -1.50
C GLN A 258 -20.79 -4.70 -2.56
N GLY A 259 -19.82 -3.89 -2.99
CA GLY A 259 -20.03 -2.86 -4.00
C GLY A 259 -20.90 -1.70 -3.54
N GLY A 260 -20.95 -1.43 -2.22
CA GLY A 260 -21.79 -0.37 -1.65
C GLY A 260 -21.83 -0.37 -0.13
N ALA A 261 -22.83 0.33 0.42
CA ALA A 261 -23.03 0.46 1.86
C ALA A 261 -23.38 -0.89 2.50
N ALA A 262 -22.60 -1.29 3.49
CA ALA A 262 -22.86 -2.47 4.31
C ALA A 262 -23.48 -2.09 5.65
N ALA A 263 -23.97 -3.09 6.38
CA ALA A 263 -24.46 -2.93 7.75
C ALA A 263 -23.32 -2.48 8.70
N PRO A 264 -23.58 -1.54 9.63
CA PRO A 264 -22.64 -1.22 10.69
C PRO A 264 -22.23 -2.45 11.48
N PHE A 265 -21.00 -2.46 11.98
CA PHE A 265 -20.51 -3.54 12.82
C PHE A 265 -19.57 -3.02 13.90
N ALA A 266 -19.45 -3.78 14.98
CA ALA A 266 -18.57 -3.46 16.09
C ALA A 266 -17.59 -4.59 16.35
N VAL A 267 -16.42 -4.21 16.83
CA VAL A 267 -15.36 -5.11 17.29
C VAL A 267 -14.96 -4.65 18.68
N VAL A 268 -14.90 -5.58 19.62
CA VAL A 268 -14.33 -5.33 20.95
C VAL A 268 -13.03 -6.11 21.06
N ASP A 269 -12.02 -5.51 21.69
CA ASP A 269 -10.84 -6.26 22.05
C ASP A 269 -11.14 -7.14 23.26
N GLY A 270 -11.34 -8.42 23.02
CA GLY A 270 -11.77 -9.39 24.03
C GLY A 270 -10.74 -10.49 24.21
N ARG A 271 -9.75 -10.30 25.09
CA ARG A 271 -8.72 -11.29 25.48
C ARG A 271 -7.84 -11.80 24.31
N PRO A 272 -6.55 -12.08 24.54
CA PRO A 272 -5.61 -12.48 23.48
C PRO A 272 -5.92 -13.81 22.74
N ALA A 273 -7.03 -14.48 23.06
CA ALA A 273 -7.40 -15.78 22.51
C ALA A 273 -8.70 -15.77 21.67
N GLN A 274 -9.45 -14.66 21.59
CA GLN A 274 -10.61 -14.58 20.71
C GLN A 274 -10.25 -13.83 19.44
N SER A 275 -10.57 -14.44 18.31
CA SER A 275 -10.58 -13.74 17.04
C SER A 275 -11.48 -12.51 17.15
N HIS A 276 -11.03 -11.39 16.56
CA HIS A 276 -11.81 -10.15 16.42
C HIS A 276 -13.00 -10.39 15.50
N GLN A 277 -14.00 -11.15 15.96
CA GLN A 277 -15.17 -11.46 15.15
C GLN A 277 -16.10 -10.24 15.17
N PRO A 278 -16.36 -9.60 14.02
CA PRO A 278 -17.23 -8.44 13.96
C PRO A 278 -18.68 -8.82 14.30
N HIS A 279 -19.28 -8.08 15.22
CA HIS A 279 -20.72 -8.18 15.52
C HIS A 279 -21.47 -7.20 14.62
N ARG A 280 -22.32 -7.70 13.73
CA ARG A 280 -23.05 -6.90 12.74
C ARG A 280 -24.42 -6.49 13.25
N PHE A 281 -24.86 -5.30 12.87
CA PHE A 281 -26.15 -4.71 13.26
C PHE A 281 -26.95 -4.42 12.00
N GLU A 282 -28.05 -5.16 11.81
CA GLU A 282 -28.91 -5.07 10.63
C GLU A 282 -30.02 -4.02 10.83
N GLY A 283 -30.55 -3.48 9.73
CA GLY A 283 -31.70 -2.57 9.77
C GLY A 283 -31.38 -1.15 9.28
N ASP A 284 -32.11 -0.17 9.83
CA ASP A 284 -31.86 1.24 9.52
C ASP A 284 -30.44 1.64 9.93
N PRO A 285 -29.61 2.24 9.04
CA PRO A 285 -28.21 2.52 9.34
C PRO A 285 -27.99 3.39 10.58
N ALA A 286 -28.87 4.36 10.84
CA ALA A 286 -28.74 5.25 12.00
C ALA A 286 -29.09 4.51 13.29
N LEU A 287 -30.15 3.70 13.29
CA LEU A 287 -30.52 2.86 14.42
C LEU A 287 -29.46 1.77 14.68
N ALA A 288 -29.01 1.08 13.65
CA ALA A 288 -27.98 0.04 13.74
C ALA A 288 -26.66 0.60 14.31
N LEU A 289 -26.28 1.83 13.94
CA LEU A 289 -25.11 2.50 14.52
C LEU A 289 -25.31 2.82 16.03
N GLN A 290 -26.51 3.24 16.43
CA GLN A 290 -26.82 3.46 17.85
C GLN A 290 -26.78 2.15 18.65
N GLU A 291 -27.34 1.07 18.09
CA GLU A 291 -27.29 -0.27 18.66
C GLU A 291 -25.86 -0.78 18.78
N ALA A 292 -25.02 -0.57 17.75
CA ALA A 292 -23.62 -0.94 17.77
C ALA A 292 -22.86 -0.26 18.91
N ARG A 293 -23.05 1.06 19.08
CA ARG A 293 -22.46 1.81 20.20
C ARG A 293 -23.00 1.35 21.56
N ALA A 294 -24.30 1.08 21.67
CA ALA A 294 -24.89 0.59 22.91
C ALA A 294 -24.37 -0.81 23.29
N TRP A 295 -24.21 -1.69 22.31
CA TRP A 295 -23.63 -3.02 22.49
C TRP A 295 -22.20 -2.93 22.99
N VAL A 296 -21.34 -2.13 22.33
CA VAL A 296 -19.94 -1.92 22.74
C VAL A 296 -19.87 -1.49 24.22
N ARG A 297 -20.64 -0.49 24.63
CA ARG A 297 -20.70 -0.02 26.03
C ARG A 297 -21.10 -1.11 27.02
N SER A 298 -21.96 -2.03 26.60
CA SER A 298 -22.42 -3.14 27.47
C SER A 298 -21.42 -4.28 27.62
N THR A 299 -20.36 -4.33 26.80
CA THR A 299 -19.40 -5.44 26.82
C THR A 299 -18.41 -5.38 27.99
N GLY A 300 -18.15 -4.20 28.55
CA GLY A 300 -17.08 -4.00 29.55
C GLY A 300 -15.67 -4.24 29.00
N ALA A 301 -15.48 -4.17 27.68
CA ALA A 301 -14.19 -4.32 27.04
C ALA A 301 -13.25 -3.15 27.38
N ALA A 302 -11.94 -3.41 27.34
CA ALA A 302 -10.93 -2.36 27.54
C ALA A 302 -10.84 -1.41 26.33
N ARG A 303 -11.16 -1.93 25.14
CA ARG A 303 -11.05 -1.26 23.84
C ARG A 303 -12.12 -1.76 22.90
N ALA A 304 -12.61 -0.86 22.06
CA ALA A 304 -13.59 -1.21 21.05
C ALA A 304 -13.53 -0.26 19.86
N ALA A 305 -14.10 -0.72 18.75
CA ALA A 305 -14.27 0.05 17.53
C ALA A 305 -15.64 -0.26 16.90
N VAL A 306 -16.28 0.76 16.34
CA VAL A 306 -17.52 0.67 15.57
C VAL A 306 -17.25 1.20 14.16
N ALA A 307 -17.59 0.43 13.15
CA ALA A 307 -17.49 0.80 11.74
C ALA A 307 -18.88 1.06 11.15
N TRP A 308 -18.98 2.08 10.30
CA TRP A 308 -20.18 2.38 9.51
C TRP A 308 -19.82 2.94 8.14
N PHE A 309 -20.83 3.05 7.27
CA PHE A 309 -20.68 3.43 5.86
C PHE A 309 -21.50 4.69 5.60
N GLY A 310 -20.95 5.63 4.84
CA GLY A 310 -21.63 6.88 4.53
C GLY A 310 -20.86 7.69 3.50
N GLN A 311 -21.08 9.01 3.50
CA GLN A 311 -20.41 9.94 2.61
C GLN A 311 -19.68 11.00 3.42
N LEU A 312 -18.48 11.39 2.99
CA LEU A 312 -17.75 12.48 3.62
C LEU A 312 -18.39 13.82 3.21
N PRO A 313 -18.72 14.71 4.16
CA PRO A 313 -19.14 16.05 3.81
C PRO A 313 -18.00 16.75 3.04
N GLU A 314 -18.35 17.52 2.02
CA GLU A 314 -17.42 18.29 1.17
C GLU A 314 -16.58 17.51 0.15
N GLN A 315 -16.45 16.19 0.27
CA GLN A 315 -15.78 15.35 -0.73
C GLN A 315 -16.79 14.39 -1.36
N GLU A 316 -17.02 14.52 -2.66
CA GLU A 316 -17.82 13.54 -3.39
C GLU A 316 -17.17 12.14 -3.26
N GLY A 317 -17.90 11.20 -2.68
CA GLY A 317 -17.51 9.80 -2.61
C GLY A 317 -17.99 9.08 -1.37
N ASP A 318 -18.22 7.78 -1.53
CA ASP A 318 -18.54 6.90 -0.43
C ASP A 318 -17.29 6.68 0.44
N ALA A 319 -17.52 6.55 1.74
CA ALA A 319 -16.48 6.36 2.71
C ALA A 319 -16.91 5.36 3.79
N VAL A 320 -15.91 4.65 4.30
CA VAL A 320 -16.02 3.88 5.52
C VAL A 320 -15.54 4.76 6.66
N PHE A 321 -16.23 4.70 7.79
CA PHE A 321 -15.90 5.42 9.01
C PHE A 321 -15.67 4.42 10.12
N VAL A 322 -14.70 4.71 10.99
CA VAL A 322 -14.43 3.93 12.19
C VAL A 322 -14.27 4.88 13.37
N GLU A 323 -14.97 4.56 14.45
CA GLU A 323 -14.84 5.20 15.76
C GLU A 323 -14.25 4.18 16.72
N ALA A 324 -13.13 4.48 17.36
CA ALA A 324 -12.46 3.57 18.29
C ALA A 324 -12.01 4.27 19.57
N SER A 325 -12.14 3.64 20.72
CA SER A 325 -11.63 4.21 21.98
C SER A 325 -11.14 3.14 22.96
N ASP A 326 -10.28 3.57 23.88
CA ASP A 326 -10.08 2.91 25.16
C ASP A 326 -11.25 3.24 26.11
N THR A 327 -11.46 2.43 27.15
CA THR A 327 -12.45 2.71 28.20
C THR A 327 -12.23 4.10 28.82
N GLY A 328 -13.28 4.93 28.79
CA GLY A 328 -13.26 6.29 29.35
C GLY A 328 -12.42 7.33 28.61
N ALA A 329 -11.75 6.97 27.51
CA ALA A 329 -10.98 7.90 26.68
C ALA A 329 -11.81 8.42 25.50
N PRO A 330 -11.59 9.66 25.02
CA PRO A 330 -12.23 10.16 23.81
C PRO A 330 -11.97 9.25 22.61
N SER A 331 -12.98 9.06 21.76
CA SER A 331 -12.86 8.18 20.59
C SER A 331 -12.03 8.83 19.48
N LEU A 332 -11.24 8.03 18.78
CA LEU A 332 -10.59 8.38 17.51
C LEU A 332 -11.59 8.12 16.38
N VAL A 333 -11.86 9.13 15.54
CA VAL A 333 -12.72 8.96 14.35
C VAL A 333 -11.86 9.06 13.09
N ILE A 334 -11.83 7.98 12.32
CA ILE A 334 -11.12 7.88 11.04
C ILE A 334 -12.08 7.52 9.92
N ALA A 335 -11.76 7.94 8.70
CA ALA A 335 -12.50 7.57 7.50
C ALA A 335 -11.57 7.19 6.35
N HIS A 336 -12.02 6.30 5.46
CA HIS A 336 -11.33 5.96 4.22
C HIS A 336 -12.32 5.92 3.06
N ARG A 337 -12.03 6.73 2.04
CA ARG A 337 -12.83 6.79 0.82
C ARG A 337 -12.63 5.54 -0.02
N TYR A 338 -13.69 5.16 -0.72
CA TYR A 338 -13.63 4.14 -1.74
C TYR A 338 -14.51 4.55 -2.92
N SER A 339 -14.14 4.09 -4.13
CA SER A 339 -15.01 4.19 -5.29
C SER A 339 -15.79 2.88 -5.40
N ALA A 340 -17.11 2.96 -5.41
CA ALA A 340 -17.96 1.80 -5.70
C ALA A 340 -17.68 1.29 -7.13
N ALA A 341 -17.96 0.00 -7.35
CA ALA A 341 -17.84 -0.59 -8.68
C ALA A 341 -18.82 0.12 -9.62
N SER A 342 -18.31 0.73 -10.69
CA SER A 342 -19.13 1.43 -11.67
C SER A 342 -19.13 0.68 -13.00
N ARG A 343 -20.31 0.59 -13.62
CA ARG A 343 -20.49 0.00 -14.95
C ARG A 343 -20.68 1.12 -15.97
N GLY A 344 -19.58 1.61 -16.54
CA GLY A 344 -19.61 2.61 -17.62
C GLY A 344 -19.32 1.98 -18.97
N GLU A 345 -19.96 2.42 -20.05
CA GLU A 345 -19.63 2.15 -21.47
C GLU A 345 -18.97 0.78 -21.77
N GLY A 346 -19.56 -0.32 -21.28
CA GLY A 346 -19.06 -1.68 -21.54
C GLY A 346 -17.80 -2.10 -20.76
N ARG A 347 -17.31 -1.30 -19.80
CA ARG A 347 -16.22 -1.66 -18.88
C ARG A 347 -16.68 -1.54 -17.43
N THR A 348 -16.60 -2.65 -16.70
CA THR A 348 -16.76 -2.65 -15.24
C THR A 348 -15.47 -2.15 -14.61
N ARG A 349 -15.52 -1.04 -13.87
CA ARG A 349 -14.41 -0.63 -13.00
C ARG A 349 -14.60 -1.30 -11.64
N PRO A 350 -13.61 -2.04 -11.14
CA PRO A 350 -13.71 -2.63 -9.81
C PRO A 350 -13.78 -1.54 -8.75
N ALA A 351 -14.40 -1.87 -7.61
CA ALA A 351 -14.33 -1.00 -6.45
C ALA A 351 -12.88 -0.92 -5.96
N LEU A 352 -12.42 0.27 -5.55
CA LEU A 352 -11.04 0.51 -5.12
C LEU A 352 -11.01 1.54 -3.98
N PRO A 353 -10.07 1.41 -3.02
CA PRO A 353 -9.81 2.49 -2.07
C PRO A 353 -9.29 3.73 -2.78
N VAL A 354 -9.65 4.91 -2.27
CA VAL A 354 -9.28 6.21 -2.85
C VAL A 354 -8.54 7.02 -1.80
N GLY A 355 -7.25 7.26 -2.03
CA GLY A 355 -6.40 8.06 -1.14
C GLY A 355 -6.02 7.34 0.16
N ASP A 356 -5.46 8.10 1.09
CA ASP A 356 -5.07 7.63 2.42
C ASP A 356 -6.21 7.80 3.45
N PRO A 357 -6.21 7.03 4.56
CA PRO A 357 -7.12 7.27 5.67
C PRO A 357 -7.03 8.70 6.22
N LEU A 358 -8.18 9.27 6.53
CA LEU A 358 -8.35 10.63 7.06
C LEU A 358 -8.76 10.58 8.53
N ILE A 359 -8.05 11.31 9.39
CA ILE A 359 -8.48 11.52 10.78
C ILE A 359 -9.45 12.69 10.83
N LEU A 360 -10.70 12.40 11.18
CA LEU A 360 -11.76 13.41 11.23
C LEU A 360 -11.77 14.18 12.55
N GLY A 361 -11.29 13.56 13.63
CA GLY A 361 -11.18 14.20 14.93
C GLY A 361 -11.38 13.23 16.09
N GLN A 362 -11.96 13.75 17.17
CA GLN A 362 -12.31 12.98 18.34
C GLN A 362 -13.82 13.05 18.63
N GLY A 363 -14.38 11.92 19.07
CA GLY A 363 -15.74 11.84 19.58
C GLY A 363 -15.78 11.64 21.09
N GLU A 364 -16.99 11.45 21.60
CA GLU A 364 -17.21 11.05 23.00
C GLU A 364 -16.63 9.65 23.26
N PRO A 365 -16.30 9.31 24.51
CA PRO A 365 -15.88 7.96 24.87
C PRO A 365 -16.88 6.91 24.38
N LEU A 366 -16.37 5.91 23.67
CA LEU A 366 -17.17 4.82 23.12
C LEU A 366 -17.51 3.78 24.19
N LEU A 367 -16.63 3.62 25.19
CA LEU A 367 -16.66 2.63 26.26
C LEU A 367 -16.78 3.25 27.65
#